data_AF-A0A1R2AVS0-F1
#
_entry.id   AF-A0A1R2AVS0-F1
#
_cell.length_a   1.000
_cell.length_b   1.000
_cell.length_c   1.000
_cell.angle_alpha   90.00
_cell.angle_beta   90.00
_cell.angle_gamma   90.00
#
_symmetry.space_group_name_H-M   'P 1'
#
loop_
_entity.id
_entity.type
_entity.pdbx_description
1 polymer ?
#
loop_
_entity_poly.entity_id
_entity_poly.type
_entity_poly.pdbx_seq_one_letter_code
_entity_poly.pdbx_strand_id
1 'polypeptide(L)'
;MEAYHGFKQYCTCKTLATFKCLCQGIDQYFCSPCAVNHLQDDVLHKNLLNSNPPYIPESKSILINYLFKSLRNLEQSKENLLKETQKIISKFQMQESSILAQINKISDSITSMIKRLLSSPRAIKEANIVRSIALNSHSLSIELEKWKLFSVDISTEELENLVSSWVRCKDFTDIFFNNEIILNEKLLSNMFAKDNAIEEQKINSKNRHFSSDFDSKKKIEHYENQGNNNFFTVSVDYDSNFSKNMNLKISNEKPVKKLAEFELAYDMPSERSKSYAFESIEPSLYCSKKHKLAWSYTVLLEYSLKKRFTNIECALCRKVSMKPCWHCSNCCYDICEDCGTKKGVLSPKLTCEKNHDLMWKCTVASKYEKLYKNSFWSCNSCSLRSTKPVWHCSYCNFNLCQKCASKNSVISIELKNTCLLKHKLINKQCFGETQCSNCSNLISNFGNSCEVCNYNTCEKCNELQNLDIAQDNVISCTKGHLLRWDIVNSKMCVVCRQNVNSKAFSCKACSFYICFECADYLEEIRRNNIIRKDKNQHELSITPVDLSTFREKIFYCYACNIQFNSNCIAFSCTLCNFFFCINCFRKGCKTSTFGMFFGKLFGKV
;
A
#
# COMPACT_ATOMS: atom_id res chain seq x y z
N MET A 1 33.44 17.13 -31.90
CA MET A 1 33.45 16.33 -33.14
C MET A 1 33.70 17.30 -34.28
N GLU A 2 34.60 16.99 -35.19
CA GLU A 2 34.97 17.86 -36.31
C GLU A 2 34.53 17.22 -37.63
N ALA A 3 34.07 18.04 -38.59
CA ALA A 3 33.69 17.57 -39.92
C ALA A 3 34.96 17.36 -40.77
N TYR A 4 35.37 16.11 -40.95
CA TYR A 4 36.69 15.77 -41.47
C TYR A 4 36.73 15.64 -43.00
N HIS A 5 37.36 16.59 -43.69
CA HIS A 5 37.56 16.56 -45.14
C HIS A 5 38.95 15.99 -45.51
N GLY A 6 39.11 14.66 -45.45
CA GLY A 6 40.34 14.00 -45.88
C GLY A 6 40.25 12.47 -45.88
N PHE A 7 40.30 11.87 -47.08
CA PHE A 7 40.17 10.42 -47.36
C PHE A 7 38.84 9.77 -46.94
N LYS A 8 38.35 8.81 -47.75
CA LYS A 8 37.11 8.07 -47.47
C LYS A 8 37.38 6.97 -46.42
N GLN A 9 37.22 7.32 -45.16
CA GLN A 9 37.19 6.38 -44.04
C GLN A 9 35.85 5.61 -44.04
N TYR A 10 35.89 4.33 -43.66
CA TYR A 10 34.71 3.46 -43.61
C TYR A 10 34.45 2.95 -42.19
N CYS A 11 33.17 2.77 -41.86
CA CYS A 11 32.75 2.11 -40.63
C CYS A 11 33.11 0.62 -40.65
N THR A 12 33.19 -0.01 -39.48
CA THR A 12 33.29 -1.48 -39.32
C THR A 12 32.22 -2.26 -40.11
N CYS A 13 31.02 -1.71 -40.29
CA CYS A 13 29.95 -2.27 -41.13
C CYS A 13 30.05 -1.93 -42.63
N LYS A 14 31.20 -1.42 -43.10
CA LYS A 14 31.55 -1.07 -44.50
C LYS A 14 30.75 0.07 -45.15
N THR A 15 29.86 0.75 -44.42
CA THR A 15 29.29 2.03 -44.88
C THR A 15 30.28 3.17 -44.70
N LEU A 16 30.15 4.26 -45.46
CA LEU A 16 31.00 5.45 -45.31
C LEU A 16 30.89 6.02 -43.88
N ALA A 17 32.01 6.38 -43.26
CA ALA A 17 31.99 6.97 -41.93
C ALA A 17 31.62 8.45 -41.98
N THR A 18 30.75 8.87 -41.05
CA THR A 18 30.34 10.26 -40.82
C THR A 18 30.85 10.80 -39.49
N PHE A 19 31.33 9.93 -38.60
CA PHE A 19 31.84 10.25 -37.28
C PHE A 19 33.22 9.61 -37.04
N LYS A 20 34.05 10.30 -36.26
CA LYS A 20 35.34 9.83 -35.76
C LYS A 20 35.32 9.90 -34.23
N CYS A 21 35.73 8.82 -33.57
CA CYS A 21 35.91 8.74 -32.12
C CYS A 21 37.35 8.33 -31.80
N LEU A 22 37.96 8.96 -30.81
CA LEU A 22 39.27 8.55 -30.26
C LEU A 22 39.04 7.81 -28.94
N CYS A 23 38.55 6.58 -29.02
CA CYS A 23 38.30 5.73 -27.85
C CYS A 23 39.43 4.71 -27.70
N GLN A 24 39.81 4.41 -26.45
CA GLN A 24 40.93 3.51 -26.11
C GLN A 24 42.29 3.91 -26.75
N GLY A 25 42.46 5.17 -27.16
CA GLY A 25 43.66 5.67 -27.84
C GLY A 25 43.76 5.31 -29.34
N ILE A 26 42.69 4.76 -29.92
CA ILE A 26 42.63 4.35 -31.33
C ILE A 26 41.59 5.20 -32.07
N ASP A 27 41.93 5.66 -33.27
CA ASP A 27 40.99 6.31 -34.18
C ASP A 27 39.96 5.28 -34.70
N GLN A 28 38.73 5.36 -34.21
CA GLN A 28 37.60 4.56 -34.68
C GLN A 28 36.62 5.40 -35.50
N TYR A 29 36.16 4.86 -36.62
CA TYR A 29 35.33 5.55 -37.60
C TYR A 29 33.96 4.89 -37.69
N PHE A 30 32.89 5.69 -37.68
CA PHE A 30 31.51 5.23 -37.58
C PHE A 30 30.58 5.93 -38.56
N CYS A 31 29.61 5.20 -39.11
CA CYS A 31 28.40 5.78 -39.70
C CYS A 31 27.37 6.10 -38.60
N SER A 32 26.32 6.88 -38.90
CA SER A 32 25.32 7.30 -37.91
C SER A 32 24.73 6.15 -37.06
N PRO A 33 24.20 5.04 -37.63
CA PRO A 33 23.66 3.94 -36.81
C PRO A 33 24.70 3.29 -35.88
N CYS A 34 25.93 3.08 -36.36
CA CYS A 34 26.98 2.48 -35.53
C CYS A 34 27.54 3.45 -34.48
N ALA A 35 27.51 4.76 -34.75
CA ALA A 35 27.87 5.77 -33.76
C ALA A 35 26.86 5.81 -32.59
N VAL A 36 25.56 5.68 -32.87
CA VAL A 36 24.53 5.57 -31.82
C VAL A 36 24.76 4.33 -30.96
N ASN A 37 24.99 3.16 -31.57
CA ASN A 37 25.27 1.93 -30.83
C ASN A 37 26.58 2.02 -30.01
N HIS A 38 27.61 2.70 -30.53
CA HIS A 38 28.88 2.92 -29.82
C HIS A 38 28.74 3.85 -28.61
N LEU A 39 27.85 4.85 -28.69
CA LEU A 39 27.53 5.74 -27.57
C LEU A 39 26.67 5.07 -26.47
N GLN A 40 26.05 3.93 -26.77
CA GLN A 40 25.31 3.11 -25.81
C GLN A 40 26.19 2.10 -25.05
N ASP A 41 27.49 2.03 -25.34
CA ASP A 41 28.44 1.17 -24.62
C ASP A 41 28.79 1.76 -23.23
N ASP A 42 28.44 1.02 -22.17
CA ASP A 42 28.76 1.33 -20.76
C ASP A 42 30.26 1.62 -20.52
N VAL A 43 31.15 1.10 -21.37
CA VAL A 43 32.60 1.32 -21.29
C VAL A 43 32.98 2.72 -21.79
N LEU A 44 32.26 3.30 -22.76
CA LEU A 44 32.49 4.69 -23.16
C LEU A 44 31.95 5.68 -22.11
N HIS A 45 30.78 5.40 -21.54
CA HIS A 45 30.14 6.30 -20.58
C HIS A 45 31.02 6.64 -19.36
N LYS A 46 31.85 5.70 -18.90
CA LYS A 46 32.80 5.90 -17.80
C LYS A 46 34.03 6.74 -18.17
N ASN A 47 34.43 6.72 -19.44
CA ASN A 47 35.62 7.44 -19.91
C ASN A 47 35.29 8.87 -20.36
N LEU A 48 34.11 9.08 -20.96
CA LEU A 48 33.61 10.41 -21.35
C LEU A 48 33.45 11.38 -20.16
N LEU A 49 33.25 10.86 -18.94
CA LEU A 49 33.19 11.66 -17.71
C LEU A 49 34.54 12.25 -17.28
N ASN A 50 35.67 11.73 -17.78
CA ASN A 50 37.01 12.20 -17.42
C ASN A 50 37.63 13.14 -18.47
N SER A 51 37.06 13.21 -19.67
CA SER A 51 37.40 14.25 -20.64
C SER A 51 36.61 15.52 -20.36
N ASN A 52 37.27 16.68 -20.27
CA ASN A 52 36.61 17.97 -20.49
C ASN A 52 36.45 18.15 -22.01
N PRO A 53 35.25 17.97 -22.60
CA PRO A 53 35.06 18.30 -24.01
C PRO A 53 35.24 19.81 -24.23
N PRO A 54 35.76 20.25 -25.38
CA PRO A 54 35.80 21.68 -25.70
C PRO A 54 34.37 22.24 -25.69
N TYR A 55 34.15 23.26 -24.87
CA TYR A 55 32.85 23.92 -24.73
C TYR A 55 32.54 24.73 -25.99
N ILE A 56 31.62 24.24 -26.82
CA ILE A 56 31.11 24.93 -28.01
C ILE A 56 29.83 25.69 -27.61
N PRO A 57 29.84 27.04 -27.52
CA PRO A 57 28.69 27.83 -27.08
C PRO A 57 27.43 27.62 -27.94
N GLU A 58 27.61 27.39 -29.24
CA GLU A 58 26.56 27.22 -30.23
C GLU A 58 25.83 25.88 -30.05
N SER A 59 26.58 24.80 -29.78
CA SER A 59 25.98 23.49 -29.48
C SER A 59 25.12 23.54 -28.21
N LYS A 60 25.55 24.31 -27.20
CA LYS A 60 24.77 24.54 -25.98
C LYS A 60 23.48 25.31 -26.26
N SER A 61 23.52 26.38 -27.04
CA SER A 61 22.31 27.18 -27.33
C SER A 61 21.30 26.40 -28.18
N ILE A 62 21.75 25.59 -29.14
CA ILE A 62 20.91 24.67 -29.92
C ILE A 62 20.24 23.63 -29.01
N LEU A 63 20.99 22.96 -28.13
CA LEU A 63 20.46 21.96 -27.20
C LEU A 63 19.44 22.58 -26.22
N ILE A 64 19.75 23.74 -25.64
CA ILE A 64 18.84 24.46 -24.75
C ILE A 64 17.53 24.84 -25.48
N ASN A 65 17.62 25.35 -26.71
CA ASN A 65 16.44 25.68 -27.52
C ASN A 65 15.59 24.45 -27.87
N TYR A 66 16.22 23.30 -28.14
CA TYR A 66 15.53 22.04 -28.34
C TYR A 66 14.79 21.59 -27.08
N LEU A 67 15.47 21.58 -25.92
CA LEU A 67 14.88 21.21 -24.63
C LEU A 67 13.69 22.12 -24.26
N PHE A 68 13.82 23.44 -24.44
CA PHE A 68 12.71 24.39 -24.24
C PHE A 68 11.56 24.22 -25.24
N LYS A 69 11.80 23.67 -26.43
CA LYS A 69 10.73 23.32 -27.38
C LYS A 69 10.01 22.05 -26.94
N SER A 70 10.75 21.01 -26.56
CA SER A 70 10.19 19.75 -26.07
C SER A 70 9.41 19.93 -24.76
N LEU A 71 9.89 20.77 -23.83
CA LEU A 71 9.17 21.11 -22.60
C LEU A 71 7.80 21.76 -22.91
N ARG A 72 7.77 22.80 -23.76
CA ARG A 72 6.51 23.45 -24.16
C ARG A 72 5.53 22.51 -24.88
N ASN A 73 6.04 21.57 -25.68
CA ASN A 73 5.19 20.54 -26.30
C ASN A 73 4.54 19.62 -25.24
N LEU A 74 5.29 19.25 -24.19
CA LEU A 74 4.78 18.41 -23.09
C LEU A 74 3.76 19.17 -22.23
N GLU A 75 4.01 20.44 -21.95
CA GLU A 75 3.08 21.33 -21.24
C GLU A 75 1.76 21.50 -22.01
N GLN A 76 1.84 21.76 -23.33
CA GLN A 76 0.65 21.84 -24.19
C GLN A 76 -0.11 20.51 -24.28
N SER A 77 0.60 19.37 -24.31
CA SER A 77 -0.01 18.04 -24.31
C SER A 77 -0.74 17.74 -22.99
N LYS A 78 -0.14 18.11 -21.86
CA LYS A 78 -0.73 18.03 -20.52
C LYS A 78 -2.00 18.88 -20.39
N GLU A 79 -1.98 20.11 -20.91
CA GLU A 79 -3.18 20.96 -20.95
C GLU A 79 -4.31 20.34 -21.79
N ASN A 80 -3.99 19.82 -22.97
CA ASN A 80 -5.00 19.21 -23.85
C ASN A 80 -5.63 17.97 -23.21
N LEU A 81 -4.82 17.11 -22.58
CA LEU A 81 -5.31 15.93 -21.86
C LEU A 81 -6.21 16.32 -20.67
N LEU A 82 -5.87 17.38 -19.94
CA LEU A 82 -6.70 17.91 -18.86
C LEU A 82 -8.05 18.42 -19.39
N LYS A 83 -8.04 19.17 -20.51
CA LYS A 83 -9.26 19.71 -21.15
C LYS A 83 -10.19 18.60 -21.66
N GLU A 84 -9.67 17.55 -22.29
CA GLU A 84 -10.51 16.41 -22.72
C GLU A 84 -11.04 15.59 -21.53
N THR A 85 -10.23 15.41 -20.49
CA THR A 85 -10.67 14.74 -19.25
C THR A 85 -11.81 15.51 -18.57
N GLN A 86 -11.72 16.84 -18.51
CA GLN A 86 -12.79 17.70 -18.00
C GLN A 86 -14.08 17.57 -18.83
N LYS A 87 -14.00 17.58 -20.17
CA LYS A 87 -15.16 17.35 -21.06
C LYS A 87 -15.83 16.00 -20.82
N ILE A 88 -15.06 14.94 -20.57
CA ILE A 88 -15.58 13.61 -20.26
C ILE A 88 -16.33 13.63 -18.91
N ILE A 89 -15.74 14.22 -17.87
CA ILE A 89 -16.38 14.36 -16.54
C ILE A 89 -17.70 15.11 -16.64
N SER A 90 -17.75 16.25 -17.35
CA SER A 90 -18.99 17.02 -17.49
C SER A 90 -20.10 16.25 -18.23
N LYS A 91 -19.76 15.42 -19.23
CA LYS A 91 -20.73 14.55 -19.90
C LYS A 91 -21.35 13.53 -18.94
N PHE A 92 -20.54 12.89 -18.09
CA PHE A 92 -21.04 11.97 -17.07
C PHE A 92 -21.94 12.68 -16.05
N GLN A 93 -21.55 13.85 -15.56
CA GLN A 93 -22.37 14.64 -14.63
C GLN A 93 -23.74 15.03 -15.22
N MET A 94 -23.81 15.33 -16.52
CA MET A 94 -25.09 15.57 -17.22
C MET A 94 -25.96 14.31 -17.33
N GLN A 95 -25.36 13.14 -17.59
CA GLN A 95 -26.08 11.86 -17.65
C GLN A 95 -26.60 11.45 -16.26
N GLU A 96 -25.77 11.52 -15.23
CA GLU A 96 -26.12 11.29 -13.82
C GLU A 96 -27.33 12.17 -13.41
N SER A 97 -27.25 13.48 -13.68
CA SER A 97 -28.33 14.43 -13.38
C SER A 97 -29.64 14.10 -14.13
N SER A 98 -29.54 13.67 -15.38
CA SER A 98 -30.71 13.28 -16.20
C SER A 98 -31.40 12.03 -15.65
N ILE A 99 -30.62 11.01 -15.26
CA ILE A 99 -31.15 9.76 -14.69
C ILE A 99 -31.77 10.04 -13.31
N LEU A 100 -31.11 10.83 -12.46
CA LEU A 100 -31.65 11.23 -11.16
C LEU A 100 -32.98 11.98 -11.29
N ALA A 101 -33.10 12.88 -12.28
CA ALA A 101 -34.34 13.59 -12.56
C ALA A 101 -35.49 12.66 -13.02
N GLN A 102 -35.18 11.62 -13.80
CA GLN A 102 -36.15 10.61 -14.21
C GLN A 102 -36.63 9.75 -13.03
N ILE A 103 -35.70 9.28 -12.18
CA ILE A 103 -36.01 8.52 -10.96
C ILE A 103 -36.90 9.34 -10.02
N ASN A 104 -36.55 10.61 -9.77
CA ASN A 104 -37.36 11.50 -8.94
C ASN A 104 -38.78 11.69 -9.50
N LYS A 105 -38.92 11.91 -10.81
CA LYS A 105 -40.23 12.04 -11.48
C LYS A 105 -41.09 10.77 -11.35
N ILE A 106 -40.48 9.58 -11.38
CA ILE A 106 -41.18 8.30 -11.13
C ILE A 106 -41.60 8.21 -9.66
N SER A 107 -40.71 8.53 -8.73
CA SER A 107 -40.97 8.54 -7.28
C SER A 107 -42.11 9.50 -6.88
N ASP A 108 -42.13 10.70 -7.44
CA ASP A 108 -43.21 11.69 -7.24
C ASP A 108 -44.55 11.19 -7.79
N SER A 109 -44.54 10.53 -8.95
CA SER A 109 -45.73 9.94 -9.57
C SER A 109 -46.32 8.81 -8.72
N ILE A 110 -45.47 7.90 -8.23
CA ILE A 110 -45.84 6.82 -7.32
C ILE A 110 -46.35 7.40 -5.98
N THR A 111 -45.66 8.39 -5.42
CA THR A 111 -46.07 9.07 -4.18
C THR A 111 -47.43 9.77 -4.34
N SER A 112 -47.69 10.41 -5.48
CA SER A 112 -48.98 11.00 -5.84
C SER A 112 -50.08 9.94 -5.98
N MET A 113 -49.77 8.79 -6.57
CA MET A 113 -50.69 7.66 -6.71
C MET A 113 -51.05 7.05 -5.35
N ILE A 114 -50.07 6.83 -4.47
CA ILE A 114 -50.28 6.35 -3.09
C ILE A 114 -51.13 7.35 -2.28
N LYS A 115 -50.85 8.65 -2.38
CA LYS A 115 -51.67 9.68 -1.71
C LYS A 115 -53.13 9.66 -2.18
N ARG A 116 -53.37 9.50 -3.49
CA ARG A 116 -54.73 9.37 -4.06
C ARG A 116 -55.43 8.07 -3.63
N LEU A 117 -54.71 6.95 -3.59
CA LEU A 117 -55.21 5.66 -3.06
C LEU A 117 -55.66 5.78 -1.60
N LEU A 118 -54.89 6.45 -0.76
CA LEU A 118 -55.21 6.60 0.67
C LEU A 118 -56.33 7.61 0.93
N SER A 119 -56.43 8.71 0.16
CA SER A 119 -57.39 9.78 0.41
C SER A 119 -58.75 9.61 -0.27
N SER A 120 -58.80 9.00 -1.47
CA SER A 120 -60.05 8.75 -2.19
C SER A 120 -59.89 7.64 -3.24
N PRO A 121 -60.01 6.36 -2.85
CA PRO A 121 -59.91 5.22 -3.77
C PRO A 121 -60.86 5.32 -4.97
N ARG A 122 -62.05 5.90 -4.77
CA ARG A 122 -63.10 6.07 -5.79
C ARG A 122 -62.83 7.20 -6.79
N ALA A 123 -61.84 8.07 -6.55
CA ALA A 123 -61.46 9.15 -7.46
C ALA A 123 -60.42 8.71 -8.53
N ILE A 124 -59.87 7.51 -8.40
CA ILE A 124 -58.91 6.93 -9.34
C ILE A 124 -59.66 6.49 -10.61
N LYS A 125 -59.17 6.90 -11.77
CA LYS A 125 -59.78 6.60 -13.09
C LYS A 125 -58.96 5.59 -13.89
N GLU A 126 -57.74 5.33 -13.46
CA GLU A 126 -56.79 4.37 -14.00
C GLU A 126 -57.35 2.94 -13.85
N ALA A 127 -58.00 2.44 -14.91
CA ALA A 127 -58.83 1.23 -14.88
C ALA A 127 -58.11 -0.03 -14.33
N ASN A 128 -56.79 -0.14 -14.50
CA ASN A 128 -56.01 -1.23 -13.94
C ASN A 128 -56.00 -1.19 -12.41
N ILE A 129 -55.83 0.00 -11.80
CA ILE A 129 -55.87 0.19 -10.34
C ILE A 129 -57.28 -0.11 -9.82
N VAL A 130 -58.31 0.40 -10.49
CA VAL A 130 -59.72 0.16 -10.11
C VAL A 130 -60.05 -1.34 -10.16
N ARG A 131 -59.59 -2.05 -11.20
CA ARG A 131 -59.73 -3.52 -11.31
C ARG A 131 -58.99 -4.24 -10.19
N SER A 132 -57.75 -3.84 -9.89
CA SER A 132 -56.95 -4.47 -8.84
C SER A 132 -57.53 -4.27 -7.43
N ILE A 133 -58.08 -3.09 -7.11
CA ILE A 133 -58.76 -2.82 -5.82
C ILE A 133 -59.99 -3.74 -5.62
N ALA A 134 -60.61 -4.20 -6.71
CA ALA A 134 -61.75 -5.13 -6.66
C ALA A 134 -61.34 -6.61 -6.53
N LEU A 135 -60.04 -6.94 -6.52
CA LEU A 135 -59.55 -8.31 -6.34
C LEU A 135 -59.43 -8.67 -4.84
N ASN A 136 -59.58 -9.96 -4.54
CA ASN A 136 -59.18 -10.50 -3.24
C ASN A 136 -57.64 -10.48 -3.11
N SER A 137 -57.14 -10.56 -1.87
CA SER A 137 -55.70 -10.49 -1.53
C SER A 137 -54.80 -11.40 -2.39
N HIS A 138 -55.21 -12.66 -2.63
CA HIS A 138 -54.40 -13.62 -3.38
C HIS A 138 -54.37 -13.28 -4.88
N SER A 139 -55.52 -12.97 -5.48
CA SER A 139 -55.60 -12.53 -6.87
C SER A 139 -54.91 -11.17 -7.08
N LEU A 140 -54.90 -10.29 -6.08
CA LEU A 140 -54.19 -9.02 -6.10
C LEU A 140 -52.67 -9.20 -6.13
N SER A 141 -52.10 -10.11 -5.33
CA SER A 141 -50.65 -10.42 -5.38
C SER A 141 -50.23 -10.86 -6.78
N ILE A 142 -50.93 -11.86 -7.33
CA ILE A 142 -50.67 -12.43 -8.66
C ILE A 142 -50.81 -11.36 -9.76
N GLU A 143 -51.71 -10.38 -9.60
CA GLU A 143 -51.85 -9.29 -10.57
C GLU A 143 -50.73 -8.24 -10.42
N LEU A 144 -50.36 -7.86 -9.19
CA LEU A 144 -49.27 -6.91 -8.92
C LEU A 144 -47.90 -7.44 -9.38
N GLU A 145 -47.66 -8.76 -9.28
CA GLU A 145 -46.45 -9.42 -9.79
C GLU A 145 -46.28 -9.25 -11.33
N LYS A 146 -47.36 -8.98 -12.07
CA LYS A 146 -47.32 -8.68 -13.51
C LYS A 146 -47.07 -7.20 -13.82
N TRP A 147 -47.18 -6.32 -12.83
CA TRP A 147 -47.13 -4.87 -13.07
C TRP A 147 -45.70 -4.40 -13.22
N LYS A 148 -45.30 -4.15 -14.48
CA LYS A 148 -44.01 -3.53 -14.83
C LYS A 148 -43.74 -2.16 -14.16
N LEU A 149 -44.77 -1.54 -13.56
CA LEU A 149 -44.63 -0.33 -12.75
C LEU A 149 -43.90 -0.57 -11.41
N PHE A 150 -43.94 -1.80 -10.89
CA PHE A 150 -43.22 -2.23 -9.69
C PHE A 150 -41.97 -3.06 -10.01
N SER A 151 -41.86 -3.62 -11.22
CA SER A 151 -40.60 -4.18 -11.73
C SER A 151 -39.66 -3.08 -12.30
N VAL A 152 -39.75 -1.85 -11.79
CA VAL A 152 -38.75 -0.80 -12.04
C VAL A 152 -37.62 -0.97 -11.03
N ASP A 153 -36.95 -2.12 -11.11
CA ASP A 153 -35.51 -2.08 -10.98
C ASP A 153 -35.02 -1.10 -12.05
N ILE A 154 -34.25 -0.08 -11.65
CA ILE A 154 -33.38 0.64 -12.59
C ILE A 154 -32.47 -0.45 -13.13
N SER A 155 -32.70 -0.90 -14.38
CA SER A 155 -32.34 -2.27 -14.72
C SER A 155 -30.86 -2.50 -14.45
N THR A 156 -30.54 -3.63 -13.80
CA THR A 156 -29.13 -3.93 -13.53
C THR A 156 -28.35 -3.91 -14.83
N GLU A 157 -28.95 -4.30 -15.94
CA GLU A 157 -28.45 -4.11 -17.31
C GLU A 157 -28.14 -2.65 -17.71
N GLU A 158 -29.03 -1.65 -17.50
CA GLU A 158 -28.72 -0.24 -17.82
C GLU A 158 -27.59 0.31 -16.92
N LEU A 159 -27.62 -0.05 -15.63
CA LEU A 159 -26.64 0.40 -14.65
C LEU A 159 -25.28 -0.30 -14.85
N GLU A 160 -25.28 -1.58 -15.22
CA GLU A 160 -24.12 -2.37 -15.65
C GLU A 160 -23.60 -1.92 -17.01
N ASN A 161 -24.44 -1.43 -17.93
CA ASN A 161 -23.98 -0.82 -19.18
C ASN A 161 -23.29 0.52 -18.93
N LEU A 162 -23.78 1.32 -17.99
CA LEU A 162 -23.10 2.53 -17.49
C LEU A 162 -21.77 2.19 -16.79
N VAL A 163 -21.77 1.22 -15.88
CA VAL A 163 -20.57 0.74 -15.18
C VAL A 163 -19.59 0.07 -16.13
N SER A 164 -20.04 -0.65 -17.17
CA SER A 164 -19.19 -1.25 -18.21
C SER A 164 -18.61 -0.20 -19.16
N SER A 165 -19.36 0.87 -19.44
CA SER A 165 -18.84 2.05 -20.15
C SER A 165 -17.78 2.76 -19.30
N TRP A 166 -17.99 2.87 -17.99
CA TRP A 166 -17.02 3.40 -17.04
C TRP A 166 -15.77 2.51 -16.91
N VAL A 167 -15.93 1.18 -16.87
CA VAL A 167 -14.83 0.21 -16.91
C VAL A 167 -14.06 0.34 -18.22
N ARG A 168 -14.72 0.42 -19.39
CA ARG A 168 -14.04 0.68 -20.66
C ARG A 168 -13.30 2.02 -20.68
N CYS A 169 -13.87 3.09 -20.11
CA CYS A 169 -13.15 4.36 -19.96
C CYS A 169 -11.94 4.24 -19.02
N LYS A 170 -12.07 3.48 -17.91
CA LYS A 170 -10.97 3.18 -17.00
C LYS A 170 -9.88 2.37 -17.71
N ASP A 171 -10.24 1.33 -18.44
CA ASP A 171 -9.33 0.50 -19.23
C ASP A 171 -8.66 1.35 -20.31
N PHE A 172 -9.36 2.27 -20.96
CA PHE A 172 -8.74 3.25 -21.87
C PHE A 172 -7.74 4.16 -21.14
N THR A 173 -8.02 4.65 -19.93
CA THR A 173 -7.03 5.43 -19.16
C THR A 173 -5.86 4.58 -18.65
N ASP A 174 -6.10 3.36 -18.18
CA ASP A 174 -5.04 2.43 -17.76
C ASP A 174 -4.19 2.01 -18.96
N ILE A 175 -4.78 1.80 -20.13
CA ILE A 175 -4.08 1.62 -21.41
C ILE A 175 -3.29 2.88 -21.74
N PHE A 176 -3.83 4.09 -21.56
CA PHE A 176 -3.14 5.34 -21.87
C PHE A 176 -1.93 5.60 -20.95
N PHE A 177 -2.06 5.36 -19.64
CA PHE A 177 -0.98 5.52 -18.67
C PHE A 177 0.04 4.37 -18.69
N ASN A 178 -0.36 3.12 -18.96
CA ASN A 178 0.62 2.06 -19.24
C ASN A 178 1.31 2.29 -20.60
N ASN A 179 0.60 2.88 -21.57
CA ASN A 179 1.24 3.41 -22.78
C ASN A 179 2.11 4.64 -22.51
N GLU A 180 2.18 5.26 -21.32
CA GLU A 180 3.14 6.34 -21.08
C GLU A 180 4.58 5.84 -21.25
N ILE A 181 4.85 4.57 -20.89
CA ILE A 181 6.12 3.89 -21.17
C ILE A 181 6.34 3.76 -22.68
N ILE A 182 5.37 3.19 -23.40
CA ILE A 182 5.42 2.97 -24.85
C ILE A 182 5.44 4.29 -25.65
N LEU A 183 4.85 5.36 -25.12
CA LEU A 183 4.84 6.71 -25.69
C LEU A 183 6.20 7.38 -25.48
N ASN A 184 6.84 7.20 -24.33
CA ASN A 184 8.23 7.62 -24.12
C ASN A 184 9.20 6.86 -25.02
N GLU A 185 9.07 5.53 -25.16
CA GLU A 185 9.85 4.71 -26.11
C GLU A 185 9.61 5.13 -27.57
N LYS A 186 8.37 5.42 -27.96
CA LYS A 186 8.03 5.95 -29.29
C LYS A 186 8.46 7.40 -29.48
N LEU A 187 8.49 8.23 -28.44
CA LEU A 187 9.01 9.60 -28.50
C LEU A 187 10.52 9.57 -28.73
N LEU A 188 11.27 8.77 -27.95
CA LEU A 188 12.69 8.51 -28.16
C LEU A 188 12.95 7.99 -29.59
N SER A 189 12.20 6.96 -30.03
CA SER A 189 12.33 6.42 -31.39
C SER A 189 12.04 7.47 -32.47
N ASN A 190 11.02 8.30 -32.29
CA ASN A 190 10.64 9.35 -33.23
C ASN A 190 11.59 10.56 -33.22
N MET A 191 12.29 10.82 -32.12
CA MET A 191 13.36 11.83 -32.06
C MET A 191 14.49 11.41 -33.02
N PHE A 192 15.02 10.19 -32.86
CA PHE A 192 16.06 9.66 -33.75
C PHE A 192 15.58 9.54 -35.21
N ALA A 193 14.32 9.15 -35.45
CA ALA A 193 13.78 9.05 -36.81
C ALA A 193 13.60 10.41 -37.51
N LYS A 194 13.19 11.47 -36.79
CA LYS A 194 13.00 12.80 -37.40
C LYS A 194 14.30 13.51 -37.74
N ASP A 195 15.34 13.33 -36.94
CA ASP A 195 16.63 13.98 -37.23
C ASP A 195 17.25 13.40 -38.52
N ASN A 196 17.16 12.08 -38.74
CA ASN A 196 17.52 11.44 -40.01
C ASN A 196 16.75 12.00 -41.21
N ALA A 197 15.41 12.12 -41.10
CA ALA A 197 14.57 12.65 -42.18
C ALA A 197 14.85 14.13 -42.48
N ILE A 198 15.26 14.91 -41.46
CA ILE A 198 15.66 16.31 -41.62
C ILE A 198 17.05 16.42 -42.27
N GLU A 199 17.97 15.48 -42.03
CA GLU A 199 19.22 15.40 -42.81
C GLU A 199 18.95 15.01 -44.27
N GLU A 200 18.12 14.00 -44.55
CA GLU A 200 17.77 13.63 -45.93
C GLU A 200 17.10 14.79 -46.70
N GLN A 201 16.22 15.57 -46.06
CA GLN A 201 15.64 16.76 -46.68
C GLN A 201 16.64 17.92 -46.85
N LYS A 202 17.66 18.04 -45.99
CA LYS A 202 18.76 19.02 -46.16
C LYS A 202 19.75 18.62 -47.26
N ILE A 203 20.00 17.32 -47.42
CA ILE A 203 20.83 16.77 -48.51
C ILE A 203 20.11 16.95 -49.85
N ASN A 204 18.81 16.66 -49.92
CA ASN A 204 18.03 16.83 -51.14
C ASN A 204 17.76 18.31 -51.50
N SER A 205 17.55 19.20 -50.52
CA SER A 205 17.35 20.63 -50.81
C SER A 205 18.64 21.35 -51.22
N LYS A 206 19.82 20.95 -50.70
CA LYS A 206 21.11 21.45 -51.22
C LYS A 206 21.40 21.09 -52.68
N ASN A 207 20.68 20.13 -53.26
CA ASN A 207 20.82 19.71 -54.64
C ASN A 207 19.77 20.33 -55.60
N ARG A 208 18.94 21.29 -55.16
CA ARG A 208 17.96 21.98 -56.03
C ARG A 208 17.88 23.48 -55.74
N HIS A 209 18.12 24.26 -56.79
CA HIS A 209 18.14 25.74 -56.85
C HIS A 209 19.32 26.42 -56.13
N PHE A 210 19.98 27.45 -56.67
CA PHE A 210 19.96 28.11 -57.99
C PHE A 210 18.61 28.65 -58.56
N SER A 211 18.57 29.99 -58.71
CA SER A 211 17.55 30.84 -59.35
C SER A 211 16.44 31.43 -58.46
N SER A 212 16.47 32.77 -58.38
CA SER A 212 15.34 33.73 -58.41
C SER A 212 14.24 33.71 -57.33
N ASP A 213 14.38 34.61 -56.35
CA ASP A 213 13.50 35.77 -56.08
C ASP A 213 11.98 35.71 -56.36
N PHE A 214 11.14 36.02 -55.36
CA PHE A 214 10.52 37.37 -55.24
C PHE A 214 9.83 37.62 -53.88
N ASP A 215 9.33 38.85 -53.71
CA ASP A 215 8.80 39.54 -52.51
C ASP A 215 7.40 39.07 -52.00
N SER A 216 7.10 39.21 -50.70
CA SER A 216 5.99 40.09 -50.21
C SER A 216 5.58 40.03 -48.72
N LYS A 217 5.83 41.16 -48.03
CA LYS A 217 5.10 41.90 -46.97
C LYS A 217 3.89 41.32 -46.15
N LYS A 218 3.90 41.72 -44.85
CA LYS A 218 2.77 41.96 -43.90
C LYS A 218 2.03 40.71 -43.35
N LYS A 219 1.33 40.77 -42.19
CA LYS A 219 0.95 41.87 -41.27
C LYS A 219 1.02 41.40 -39.79
N ILE A 220 1.13 42.33 -38.83
CA ILE A 220 0.98 42.07 -37.38
C ILE A 220 -0.15 42.97 -36.85
N GLU A 221 -0.96 42.46 -35.90
CA GLU A 221 -1.92 43.25 -35.13
C GLU A 221 -1.82 42.92 -33.63
N HIS A 222 -2.00 43.95 -32.79
CA HIS A 222 -2.06 43.88 -31.33
C HIS A 222 -3.51 43.65 -30.87
N TYR A 223 -3.70 43.16 -29.64
CA TYR A 223 -4.52 43.87 -28.64
C TYR A 223 -4.08 43.50 -27.21
N GLU A 224 -4.59 44.21 -26.21
CA GLU A 224 -4.03 44.34 -24.86
C GLU A 224 -4.99 43.84 -23.74
N ASN A 225 -4.60 44.14 -22.49
CA ASN A 225 -5.46 44.33 -21.30
C ASN A 225 -5.91 43.07 -20.53
N GLN A 226 -6.13 43.12 -19.21
CA GLN A 226 -5.58 43.88 -18.05
C GLN A 226 -6.27 43.25 -16.79
N GLY A 227 -5.69 43.29 -15.58
CA GLY A 227 -6.42 42.77 -14.41
C GLY A 227 -5.68 42.74 -13.05
N ASN A 228 -6.02 43.69 -12.18
CA ASN A 228 -5.79 43.64 -10.73
C ASN A 228 -6.81 42.64 -10.08
N ASN A 229 -6.80 42.21 -8.81
CA ASN A 229 -6.00 42.42 -7.58
C ASN A 229 -6.27 41.19 -6.64
N ASN A 230 -5.92 41.03 -5.35
CA ASN A 230 -5.27 41.83 -4.29
C ASN A 230 -4.64 40.88 -3.21
N PHE A 231 -3.95 41.44 -2.21
CA PHE A 231 -3.59 40.76 -0.94
C PHE A 231 -4.73 40.77 0.09
N PHE A 232 -4.70 39.83 1.05
CA PHE A 232 -4.66 40.16 2.50
C PHE A 232 -4.28 38.94 3.37
N THR A 233 -3.58 39.19 4.48
CA THR A 233 -3.24 38.21 5.54
C THR A 233 -3.54 38.79 6.91
N VAL A 234 -4.16 38.01 7.80
CA VAL A 234 -4.30 38.33 9.23
C VAL A 234 -4.11 37.05 10.05
N SER A 235 -3.40 37.16 11.17
CA SER A 235 -3.12 36.09 12.14
C SER A 235 -3.57 36.51 13.54
N VAL A 236 -4.11 35.58 14.34
CA VAL A 236 -4.40 35.79 15.77
C VAL A 236 -4.10 34.50 16.53
N ASP A 237 -3.22 34.58 17.53
CA ASP A 237 -2.98 33.52 18.50
C ASP A 237 -4.01 33.55 19.64
N TYR A 238 -4.23 32.43 20.31
CA TYR A 238 -4.73 32.44 21.69
C TYR A 238 -4.13 31.30 22.52
N ASP A 239 -3.59 31.67 23.68
CA ASP A 239 -3.04 30.77 24.70
C ASP A 239 -3.92 30.84 25.95
N SER A 240 -4.03 29.74 26.70
CA SER A 240 -4.47 29.74 28.10
C SER A 240 -4.33 28.35 28.74
N ASN A 241 -3.74 28.34 29.94
CA ASN A 241 -3.57 27.14 30.76
C ASN A 241 -4.76 26.94 31.69
N PHE A 242 -5.17 25.69 31.91
CA PHE A 242 -5.85 25.30 33.14
C PHE A 242 -5.57 23.85 33.52
N SER A 243 -5.13 23.63 34.76
CA SER A 243 -4.88 22.30 35.34
C SER A 243 -5.35 22.29 36.79
N LYS A 244 -6.23 21.35 37.14
CA LYS A 244 -6.61 21.07 38.54
C LYS A 244 -6.36 19.59 38.85
N ASN A 245 -5.53 19.35 39.86
CA ASN A 245 -5.33 18.02 40.42
C ASN A 245 -6.58 17.57 41.18
N MET A 246 -6.89 16.27 41.14
CA MET A 246 -7.85 15.66 42.06
C MET A 246 -7.27 14.34 42.59
N ASN A 247 -6.91 14.32 43.87
CA ASN A 247 -6.45 13.11 44.55
C ASN A 247 -7.66 12.30 45.03
N LEU A 248 -7.72 11.02 44.68
CA LEU A 248 -8.65 10.06 45.26
C LEU A 248 -7.91 9.11 46.20
N LYS A 249 -8.26 9.17 47.50
CA LYS A 249 -7.86 8.15 48.47
C LYS A 249 -8.73 6.90 48.26
N ILE A 250 -8.11 5.73 48.25
CA ILE A 250 -8.81 4.45 48.30
C ILE A 250 -8.82 3.97 49.75
N SER A 251 -10.02 3.76 50.31
CA SER A 251 -10.23 3.05 51.57
C SER A 251 -10.69 1.62 51.29
N ASN A 252 -10.04 0.64 51.90
CA ASN A 252 -10.50 -0.75 51.85
C ASN A 252 -11.71 -0.94 52.78
N GLU A 253 -12.63 -1.85 52.43
CA GLU A 253 -13.07 -2.87 53.40
C GLU A 253 -13.72 -4.09 52.73
N LYS A 254 -14.20 -5.05 53.54
CA LYS A 254 -14.41 -6.46 53.19
C LYS A 254 -15.90 -6.85 53.03
N PRO A 255 -16.20 -7.97 52.35
CA PRO A 255 -17.59 -8.36 52.04
C PRO A 255 -18.29 -9.07 53.21
N VAL A 256 -19.61 -8.86 53.29
CA VAL A 256 -20.55 -9.62 54.15
C VAL A 256 -21.44 -10.50 53.27
N LYS A 257 -21.85 -11.66 53.79
CA LYS A 257 -22.72 -12.64 53.10
C LYS A 257 -24.18 -12.47 53.51
N LYS A 258 -25.08 -12.89 52.61
CA LYS A 258 -26.44 -13.44 52.87
C LYS A 258 -27.29 -12.76 53.97
N LEU A 259 -28.47 -12.31 53.56
CA LEU A 259 -29.66 -13.16 53.73
C LEU A 259 -30.71 -12.82 52.66
N ALA A 260 -31.81 -13.56 52.64
CA ALA A 260 -32.93 -13.34 51.73
C ALA A 260 -34.18 -13.17 52.58
N GLU A 261 -35.03 -12.23 52.19
CA GLU A 261 -36.36 -12.04 52.77
C GLU A 261 -37.34 -11.64 51.66
N PHE A 262 -38.63 -11.88 51.90
CA PHE A 262 -39.60 -12.15 50.84
C PHE A 262 -40.87 -11.30 51.06
N GLU A 263 -40.86 -10.06 50.57
CA GLU A 263 -41.98 -9.14 50.74
C GLU A 263 -42.90 -9.10 49.51
N LEU A 264 -44.18 -9.42 49.75
CA LEU A 264 -45.26 -9.30 48.78
C LEU A 264 -45.83 -7.88 48.80
N ALA A 265 -45.28 -7.00 47.98
CA ALA A 265 -45.84 -5.67 47.73
C ALA A 265 -46.95 -5.73 46.66
N TYR A 266 -48.07 -5.05 46.91
CA TYR A 266 -49.15 -4.87 45.93
C TYR A 266 -48.79 -3.79 44.91
N ASP A 267 -48.81 -4.12 43.62
CA ASP A 267 -48.59 -3.16 42.52
C ASP A 267 -49.78 -2.20 42.38
N MET A 268 -49.62 -0.97 42.86
CA MET A 268 -50.42 0.18 42.42
C MET A 268 -49.84 0.72 41.11
N PRO A 269 -50.64 0.97 40.05
CA PRO A 269 -50.15 1.44 38.77
C PRO A 269 -49.70 2.91 38.85
N SER A 270 -48.46 3.13 39.28
CA SER A 270 -47.82 4.44 39.22
C SER A 270 -47.67 4.92 37.78
N GLU A 271 -47.97 6.20 37.54
CA GLU A 271 -47.82 6.82 36.22
C GLU A 271 -46.35 6.80 35.81
N ARG A 272 -46.01 5.95 34.84
CA ARG A 272 -44.65 5.89 34.28
C ARG A 272 -44.36 7.16 33.50
N SER A 273 -43.79 8.13 34.21
CA SER A 273 -43.06 9.24 33.61
C SER A 273 -42.09 8.69 32.58
N LYS A 274 -42.25 9.09 31.32
CA LYS A 274 -41.42 8.63 30.22
C LYS A 274 -40.04 9.27 30.36
N SER A 275 -39.17 8.65 31.15
CA SER A 275 -37.76 8.97 31.17
C SER A 275 -37.19 8.70 29.78
N TYR A 276 -37.00 9.77 29.01
CA TYR A 276 -36.30 9.71 27.74
C TYR A 276 -34.87 9.28 28.03
N ALA A 277 -34.60 7.99 27.83
CA ALA A 277 -33.26 7.44 27.91
C ALA A 277 -32.41 8.10 26.82
N PHE A 278 -31.66 9.13 27.21
CA PHE A 278 -30.63 9.71 26.37
C PHE A 278 -29.62 8.62 26.09
N GLU A 279 -29.63 8.08 24.87
CA GLU A 279 -28.57 7.20 24.39
C GLU A 279 -27.25 7.97 24.48
N SER A 280 -26.40 7.57 25.43
CA SER A 280 -25.11 8.21 25.64
C SER A 280 -24.23 7.93 24.43
N ILE A 281 -24.17 8.87 23.49
CA ILE A 281 -23.43 8.76 22.23
C ILE A 281 -21.97 8.45 22.55
N GLU A 282 -21.57 7.18 22.39
CA GLU A 282 -20.21 6.76 22.68
C GLU A 282 -19.21 7.55 21.82
N PRO A 283 -18.23 8.23 22.44
CA PRO A 283 -17.32 9.11 21.71
C PRO A 283 -16.57 8.29 20.67
N SER A 284 -16.72 8.67 19.40
CA SER A 284 -16.35 7.86 18.25
C SER A 284 -15.41 8.65 17.33
N LEU A 285 -14.34 8.00 16.86
CA LEU A 285 -13.42 8.59 15.88
C LEU A 285 -13.90 8.32 14.45
N TYR A 286 -13.76 9.32 13.58
CA TYR A 286 -14.13 9.25 12.17
C TYR A 286 -13.01 9.74 11.27
N CYS A 287 -12.90 9.19 10.06
CA CYS A 287 -11.98 9.70 9.05
C CYS A 287 -12.58 10.89 8.29
N SER A 288 -11.79 11.53 7.41
CA SER A 288 -12.25 12.64 6.56
C SER A 288 -13.47 12.30 5.68
N LYS A 289 -13.70 11.01 5.36
CA LYS A 289 -14.89 10.51 4.64
C LYS A 289 -16.02 10.02 5.57
N LYS A 290 -16.03 10.42 6.85
CA LYS A 290 -17.05 10.06 7.86
C LYS A 290 -17.20 8.55 8.17
N HIS A 291 -16.28 7.68 7.74
CA HIS A 291 -16.26 6.29 8.22
C HIS A 291 -15.77 6.24 9.68
N LYS A 292 -16.45 5.47 10.55
CA LYS A 292 -16.00 5.22 11.93
C LYS A 292 -14.70 4.41 11.91
N LEU A 293 -13.72 4.80 12.72
CA LEU A 293 -12.47 4.04 12.93
C LEU A 293 -12.71 2.90 13.91
N ALA A 294 -12.03 1.78 13.70
CA ALA A 294 -11.96 0.67 14.64
C ALA A 294 -10.53 0.52 15.16
N TRP A 295 -10.36 0.11 16.42
CA TRP A 295 -9.05 -0.22 16.96
C TRP A 295 -8.54 -1.53 16.32
N SER A 296 -7.49 -1.44 15.51
CA SER A 296 -6.97 -2.55 14.73
C SER A 296 -5.62 -3.04 15.26
N TYR A 297 -5.56 -4.34 15.56
CA TYR A 297 -4.30 -5.06 15.82
C TYR A 297 -3.66 -5.60 14.53
N THR A 298 -4.41 -5.64 13.42
CA THR A 298 -4.00 -6.17 12.11
C THR A 298 -3.47 -5.10 11.16
N VAL A 299 -3.58 -3.82 11.51
CA VAL A 299 -3.20 -2.67 10.67
C VAL A 299 -1.78 -2.77 10.09
N LEU A 300 -0.80 -3.31 10.83
CA LEU A 300 0.58 -3.53 10.34
C LEU A 300 0.63 -4.56 9.19
N LEU A 301 -0.15 -5.62 9.28
CA LEU A 301 -0.29 -6.63 8.23
C LEU A 301 -1.05 -6.05 7.03
N GLU A 302 -2.17 -5.34 7.28
CA GLU A 302 -2.94 -4.68 6.22
C GLU A 302 -2.09 -3.68 5.43
N TYR A 303 -1.27 -2.86 6.10
CA TYR A 303 -0.32 -1.95 5.46
C TYR A 303 0.73 -2.70 4.64
N SER A 304 1.35 -3.74 5.22
CA SER A 304 2.35 -4.57 4.53
C SER A 304 1.83 -5.15 3.22
N LEU A 305 0.56 -5.56 3.18
CA LEU A 305 -0.01 -6.36 2.09
C LEU A 305 -0.77 -5.50 1.07
N LYS A 306 -1.42 -4.40 1.50
CA LYS A 306 -2.03 -3.41 0.60
C LYS A 306 -0.98 -2.48 -0.04
N LYS A 307 -0.03 -1.98 0.75
CA LYS A 307 0.83 -0.84 0.37
C LYS A 307 2.32 -1.18 0.24
N ARG A 308 2.78 -2.35 0.69
CA ARG A 308 4.20 -2.72 0.90
C ARG A 308 4.98 -1.82 1.89
N PHE A 309 4.35 -0.76 2.41
CA PHE A 309 4.84 0.03 3.54
C PHE A 309 4.49 -0.63 4.88
N THR A 310 5.27 -0.32 5.91
CA THR A 310 5.22 -1.01 7.20
C THR A 310 5.16 -0.05 8.39
N ASN A 311 5.09 1.25 8.09
CA ASN A 311 5.02 2.37 9.02
C ASN A 311 3.60 2.95 9.01
N ILE A 312 3.04 3.21 10.19
CA ILE A 312 1.71 3.84 10.33
C ILE A 312 1.90 5.26 10.85
N GLU A 313 1.54 6.25 10.03
CA GLU A 313 1.59 7.66 10.39
C GLU A 313 0.25 8.11 10.98
N CYS A 314 0.27 8.71 12.17
CA CYS A 314 -0.94 9.29 12.76
C CYS A 314 -1.36 10.57 12.02
N ALA A 315 -2.55 10.57 11.42
CA ALA A 315 -3.08 11.69 10.65
C ALA A 315 -3.26 13.00 11.46
N LEU A 316 -3.30 12.92 12.81
CA LEU A 316 -3.44 14.08 13.69
C LEU A 316 -2.11 14.63 14.23
N CYS A 317 -1.12 13.79 14.53
CA CYS A 317 0.15 14.23 15.15
C CYS A 317 1.41 13.91 14.34
N ARG A 318 1.26 13.33 13.15
CA ARG A 318 2.34 12.98 12.19
C ARG A 318 3.43 12.03 12.71
N LYS A 319 3.32 11.56 13.96
CA LYS A 319 4.18 10.50 14.51
C LYS A 319 3.97 9.20 13.73
N VAL A 320 5.07 8.64 13.24
CA VAL A 320 5.13 7.27 12.75
C VAL A 320 5.15 6.31 13.95
N SER A 321 4.44 5.18 13.82
CA SER A 321 4.33 4.14 14.83
C SER A 321 4.28 2.74 14.22
N MET A 322 4.65 1.74 15.03
CA MET A 322 4.61 0.31 14.69
C MET A 322 3.82 -0.44 15.78
N LYS A 323 2.59 0.02 16.02
CA LYS A 323 1.69 -0.46 17.08
C LYS A 323 0.25 -0.53 16.56
N PRO A 324 -0.65 -1.27 17.23
CA PRO A 324 -2.10 -1.13 17.05
C PRO A 324 -2.54 0.33 17.19
N CYS A 325 -3.55 0.72 16.42
CA CYS A 325 -4.08 2.08 16.40
C CYS A 325 -5.56 2.09 15.99
N TRP A 326 -6.18 3.27 16.07
CA TRP A 326 -7.47 3.49 15.44
C TRP A 326 -7.27 3.56 13.93
N HIS A 327 -7.91 2.65 13.18
CA HIS A 327 -7.72 2.45 11.76
C HIS A 327 -9.05 2.55 11.01
N CYS A 328 -9.02 3.15 9.82
CA CYS A 328 -10.09 3.06 8.83
C CYS A 328 -9.58 2.29 7.61
N SER A 329 -9.95 1.02 7.48
CA SER A 329 -9.48 0.11 6.41
C SER A 329 -9.85 0.55 4.99
N ASN A 330 -10.95 1.29 4.85
CA ASN A 330 -11.44 1.86 3.57
C ASN A 330 -10.67 3.11 3.12
N CYS A 331 -10.10 3.88 4.05
CA CYS A 331 -9.38 5.12 3.73
C CYS A 331 -7.87 5.05 4.02
N CYS A 332 -7.41 4.00 4.71
CA CYS A 332 -6.09 3.92 5.34
C CYS A 332 -5.77 5.21 6.11
N TYR A 333 -6.72 5.62 6.95
CA TYR A 333 -6.65 6.81 7.80
C TYR A 333 -6.51 6.37 9.25
N ASP A 334 -5.49 6.87 9.93
CA ASP A 334 -4.96 6.28 11.16
C ASP A 334 -4.80 7.32 12.27
N ILE A 335 -5.23 6.99 13.49
CA ILE A 335 -5.06 7.81 14.70
C ILE A 335 -4.39 6.96 15.78
N CYS A 336 -3.24 7.41 16.29
CA CYS A 336 -2.53 6.71 17.37
C CYS A 336 -3.28 6.80 18.72
N GLU A 337 -2.92 5.93 19.66
CA GLU A 337 -3.50 5.83 21.01
C GLU A 337 -3.60 7.21 21.70
N ASP A 338 -2.49 7.94 21.83
CA ASP A 338 -2.43 9.28 22.44
C ASP A 338 -3.50 10.24 21.87
N CYS A 339 -3.72 10.19 20.56
CA CYS A 339 -4.58 11.13 19.85
C CYS A 339 -6.05 10.70 19.89
N GLY A 340 -6.34 9.40 20.02
CA GLY A 340 -7.68 8.90 20.32
C GLY A 340 -8.10 9.27 21.75
N THR A 341 -7.22 9.04 22.73
CA THR A 341 -7.44 9.40 24.13
C THR A 341 -7.62 10.92 24.30
N LYS A 342 -6.82 11.76 23.61
CA LYS A 342 -7.01 13.22 23.56
C LYS A 342 -8.31 13.68 22.87
N LYS A 343 -9.02 12.78 22.19
CA LYS A 343 -10.36 13.00 21.62
C LYS A 343 -11.47 12.30 22.43
N GLY A 344 -11.16 11.84 23.65
CA GLY A 344 -12.12 11.18 24.55
C GLY A 344 -12.38 9.71 24.24
N VAL A 345 -11.63 9.10 23.30
CA VAL A 345 -11.88 7.72 22.85
C VAL A 345 -10.78 6.78 23.34
N LEU A 346 -11.08 6.03 24.41
CA LEU A 346 -10.15 5.08 25.03
C LEU A 346 -9.96 3.84 24.14
N SER A 347 -8.71 3.43 23.93
CA SER A 347 -8.39 2.23 23.15
C SER A 347 -8.84 0.94 23.87
N PRO A 348 -9.53 -0.01 23.20
CA PRO A 348 -9.77 -1.36 23.72
C PRO A 348 -8.48 -2.21 23.63
N LYS A 349 -7.44 -1.74 24.33
CA LYS A 349 -6.13 -2.38 24.35
C LYS A 349 -6.09 -3.46 25.42
N LEU A 350 -5.55 -4.63 25.07
CA LEU A 350 -5.34 -5.71 26.04
C LEU A 350 -4.08 -5.42 26.86
N THR A 351 -4.23 -5.24 28.16
CA THR A 351 -3.12 -5.10 29.11
C THR A 351 -3.16 -6.20 30.17
N CYS A 352 -2.02 -6.49 30.79
CA CYS A 352 -1.97 -7.36 31.97
C CYS A 352 -2.27 -6.57 33.26
N GLU A 353 -2.34 -7.26 34.39
CA GLU A 353 -2.51 -6.68 35.74
C GLU A 353 -1.52 -5.54 36.08
N LYS A 354 -0.34 -5.49 35.41
CA LYS A 354 0.67 -4.42 35.56
C LYS A 354 0.62 -3.37 34.43
N ASN A 355 -0.52 -3.25 33.74
CA ASN A 355 -0.78 -2.34 32.62
C ASN A 355 0.20 -2.45 31.41
N HIS A 356 0.89 -3.57 31.24
CA HIS A 356 1.72 -3.82 30.05
C HIS A 356 0.87 -4.36 28.89
N ASP A 357 0.98 -3.74 27.71
CA ASP A 357 0.28 -4.15 26.48
C ASP A 357 0.63 -5.60 26.03
N LEU A 358 -0.39 -6.46 25.87
CA LEU A 358 -0.27 -7.80 25.27
C LEU A 358 -0.07 -7.73 23.75
N MET A 359 0.57 -8.75 23.16
CA MET A 359 0.70 -8.95 21.71
C MET A 359 0.23 -10.35 21.30
N TRP A 360 -0.27 -10.50 20.09
CA TRP A 360 -0.57 -11.82 19.52
C TRP A 360 0.73 -12.56 19.21
N LYS A 361 0.92 -13.72 19.83
CA LYS A 361 2.16 -14.51 19.78
C LYS A 361 1.88 -15.99 19.52
N CYS A 362 2.43 -16.50 18.44
CA CYS A 362 2.44 -17.94 18.11
C CYS A 362 3.53 -18.71 18.87
N THR A 363 4.59 -18.01 19.29
CA THR A 363 5.85 -18.53 19.84
C THR A 363 5.75 -19.06 21.27
N VAL A 364 4.73 -18.67 22.03
CA VAL A 364 4.66 -18.88 23.50
C VAL A 364 4.77 -20.35 23.89
N ALA A 365 4.15 -21.26 23.13
CA ALA A 365 4.24 -22.70 23.36
C ALA A 365 5.71 -23.19 23.36
N SER A 366 6.51 -22.81 22.36
CA SER A 366 7.92 -23.21 22.26
C SER A 366 8.86 -22.39 23.19
N LYS A 367 8.48 -21.17 23.56
CA LYS A 367 9.12 -20.42 24.65
C LYS A 367 8.99 -21.18 25.98
N TYR A 368 7.79 -21.67 26.29
CA TYR A 368 7.50 -22.44 27.51
C TYR A 368 8.13 -23.83 27.46
N GLU A 369 8.19 -24.46 26.29
CA GLU A 369 8.88 -25.72 26.04
C GLU A 369 10.37 -25.60 26.38
N LYS A 370 11.04 -24.55 25.89
CA LYS A 370 12.46 -24.30 26.18
C LYS A 370 12.74 -23.94 27.65
N LEU A 371 11.89 -23.13 28.28
CA LEU A 371 12.12 -22.62 29.64
C LEU A 371 11.68 -23.58 30.75
N TYR A 372 10.59 -24.33 30.54
CA TYR A 372 9.90 -25.09 31.58
C TYR A 372 9.70 -26.57 31.20
N LYS A 373 10.27 -27.04 30.09
CA LYS A 373 10.05 -28.39 29.51
C LYS A 373 8.56 -28.70 29.27
N ASN A 374 7.76 -27.66 29.00
CA ASN A 374 6.31 -27.75 28.88
C ASN A 374 5.81 -26.99 27.64
N SER A 375 5.24 -27.71 26.67
CA SER A 375 4.80 -27.13 25.39
C SER A 375 3.43 -26.43 25.42
N PHE A 376 2.78 -26.29 26.59
CA PHE A 376 1.54 -25.51 26.74
C PHE A 376 1.69 -24.30 27.68
N TRP A 377 0.92 -23.24 27.40
CA TRP A 377 0.66 -22.13 28.31
C TRP A 377 -0.73 -22.28 28.96
N SER A 378 -1.03 -21.49 30.00
CA SER A 378 -2.36 -21.45 30.66
C SER A 378 -2.91 -20.01 30.66
N CYS A 379 -4.20 -19.84 30.40
CA CYS A 379 -4.85 -18.53 30.38
C CYS A 379 -5.00 -17.96 31.81
N ASN A 380 -4.47 -16.77 32.07
CA ASN A 380 -4.61 -16.09 33.38
C ASN A 380 -6.06 -15.75 33.74
N SER A 381 -6.96 -15.60 32.76
CA SER A 381 -8.37 -15.22 32.97
C SER A 381 -9.33 -16.40 33.13
N CYS A 382 -8.98 -17.61 32.68
CA CYS A 382 -9.91 -18.76 32.68
C CYS A 382 -9.24 -20.13 32.83
N SER A 383 -7.95 -20.17 33.19
CA SER A 383 -7.13 -21.38 33.41
C SER A 383 -7.00 -22.37 32.23
N LEU A 384 -7.64 -22.09 31.09
CA LEU A 384 -7.55 -22.90 29.87
C LEU A 384 -6.10 -23.10 29.44
N ARG A 385 -5.66 -24.36 29.36
CA ARG A 385 -4.36 -24.76 28.79
C ARG A 385 -4.43 -24.83 27.27
N SER A 386 -3.38 -24.39 26.57
CA SER A 386 -3.29 -24.54 25.11
C SER A 386 -1.87 -24.47 24.56
N THR A 387 -1.72 -24.93 23.31
CA THR A 387 -0.51 -24.86 22.49
C THR A 387 -0.67 -23.95 21.27
N LYS A 388 -1.86 -23.35 21.11
CA LYS A 388 -2.23 -22.38 20.05
C LYS A 388 -1.64 -20.99 20.33
N PRO A 389 -1.68 -20.04 19.38
CA PRO A 389 -1.31 -18.66 19.63
C PRO A 389 -2.15 -18.01 20.73
N VAL A 390 -1.62 -16.94 21.32
CA VAL A 390 -2.20 -16.28 22.48
C VAL A 390 -1.85 -14.81 22.53
N TRP A 391 -2.65 -14.01 23.24
CA TRP A 391 -2.26 -12.65 23.62
C TRP A 391 -1.30 -12.74 24.82
N HIS A 392 -0.05 -12.37 24.62
CA HIS A 392 1.05 -12.56 25.58
C HIS A 392 1.67 -11.24 26.01
N CYS A 393 1.91 -11.08 27.31
CA CYS A 393 2.79 -10.05 27.85
C CYS A 393 4.17 -10.64 28.14
N SER A 394 5.18 -10.23 27.37
CA SER A 394 6.57 -10.70 27.51
C SER A 394 7.17 -10.40 28.89
N TYR A 395 6.83 -9.24 29.48
CA TYR A 395 7.36 -8.76 30.76
C TYR A 395 6.77 -9.49 31.99
N CYS A 396 5.54 -9.99 31.90
CA CYS A 396 4.85 -10.64 33.03
C CYS A 396 4.59 -12.13 32.81
N ASN A 397 4.87 -12.67 31.62
CA ASN A 397 4.43 -14.00 31.17
C ASN A 397 2.92 -14.23 31.32
N PHE A 398 2.13 -13.15 31.30
CA PHE A 398 0.66 -13.18 31.37
C PHE A 398 0.09 -13.53 30.00
N ASN A 399 -0.88 -14.46 29.97
CA ASN A 399 -1.47 -15.02 28.76
C ASN A 399 -2.99 -14.88 28.78
N LEU A 400 -3.56 -14.32 27.72
CA LEU A 400 -5.01 -14.20 27.54
C LEU A 400 -5.44 -14.97 26.29
N CYS A 401 -6.24 -16.02 26.48
CA CYS A 401 -6.76 -16.82 25.37
C CYS A 401 -7.74 -16.00 24.51
N GLN A 402 -7.88 -16.40 23.24
CA GLN A 402 -8.79 -15.80 22.27
C GLN A 402 -10.22 -15.56 22.82
N LYS A 403 -10.80 -16.54 23.54
CA LYS A 403 -12.15 -16.45 24.12
C LYS A 403 -12.26 -15.44 25.28
N CYS A 404 -11.16 -15.05 25.92
CA CYS A 404 -11.14 -13.97 26.91
C CYS A 404 -10.76 -12.61 26.29
N ALA A 405 -9.92 -12.59 25.26
CA ALA A 405 -9.65 -11.40 24.46
C ALA A 405 -10.93 -10.89 23.76
N SER A 406 -11.75 -11.78 23.20
CA SER A 406 -12.99 -11.44 22.52
C SER A 406 -14.06 -10.83 23.44
N LYS A 407 -13.98 -11.03 24.77
CA LYS A 407 -14.83 -10.31 25.74
C LYS A 407 -14.53 -8.82 25.83
N ASN A 408 -13.34 -8.40 25.37
CA ASN A 408 -12.91 -7.01 25.28
C ASN A 408 -13.01 -6.49 23.82
N SER A 409 -13.86 -7.12 23.00
CA SER A 409 -14.01 -6.88 21.56
C SER A 409 -12.74 -7.12 20.71
N VAL A 410 -11.71 -7.77 21.26
CA VAL A 410 -10.46 -8.04 20.55
C VAL A 410 -10.49 -9.42 19.89
N ILE A 411 -10.54 -9.40 18.56
CA ILE A 411 -10.56 -10.59 17.69
C ILE A 411 -9.12 -11.08 17.45
N SER A 412 -8.93 -12.39 17.34
CA SER A 412 -7.67 -13.04 16.94
C SER A 412 -7.20 -12.64 15.53
N ILE A 413 -5.91 -12.87 15.27
CA ILE A 413 -5.33 -12.72 13.93
C ILE A 413 -5.37 -14.09 13.24
N GLU A 414 -6.44 -14.32 12.49
CA GLU A 414 -6.70 -15.55 11.71
C GLU A 414 -7.16 -15.19 10.29
N LEU A 415 -6.77 -15.99 9.29
CA LEU A 415 -7.08 -15.78 7.86
C LEU A 415 -7.84 -16.97 7.23
N LYS A 416 -8.50 -17.79 8.06
CA LYS A 416 -9.18 -19.03 7.65
C LYS A 416 -10.26 -18.72 6.61
N ASN A 417 -10.07 -19.23 5.40
CA ASN A 417 -10.95 -19.02 4.23
C ASN A 417 -11.37 -17.55 4.01
N THR A 418 -10.55 -16.59 4.43
CA THR A 418 -10.85 -15.15 4.43
C THR A 418 -9.60 -14.34 4.11
N CYS A 419 -9.73 -13.27 3.32
CA CYS A 419 -8.63 -12.34 3.12
C CYS A 419 -8.34 -11.54 4.41
N LEU A 420 -7.29 -10.73 4.42
CA LEU A 420 -6.90 -9.91 5.59
C LEU A 420 -7.99 -8.90 6.02
N LEU A 421 -8.93 -8.58 5.14
CA LEU A 421 -10.10 -7.73 5.43
C LEU A 421 -11.32 -8.53 5.89
N LYS A 422 -11.13 -9.81 6.21
CA LYS A 422 -12.15 -10.78 6.66
C LYS A 422 -13.26 -11.07 5.64
N HIS A 423 -13.16 -10.56 4.42
CA HIS A 423 -14.00 -10.98 3.30
C HIS A 423 -13.74 -12.47 3.00
N LYS A 424 -14.81 -13.22 2.70
CA LYS A 424 -14.74 -14.64 2.30
C LYS A 424 -13.84 -14.82 1.08
N LEU A 425 -13.05 -15.89 1.06
CA LEU A 425 -12.41 -16.42 -0.15
C LEU A 425 -13.30 -17.49 -0.78
N ILE A 426 -13.42 -17.44 -2.09
CA ILE A 426 -14.16 -18.39 -2.91
C ILE A 426 -13.14 -19.09 -3.82
N ASN A 427 -13.22 -20.41 -3.91
CA ASN A 427 -12.39 -21.16 -4.84
C ASN A 427 -12.93 -20.96 -6.27
N LYS A 428 -12.09 -20.47 -7.19
CA LYS A 428 -12.45 -20.22 -8.58
C LYS A 428 -11.32 -20.62 -9.53
N GLN A 429 -11.68 -20.97 -10.75
CA GLN A 429 -10.71 -21.15 -11.84
C GLN A 429 -10.09 -19.79 -12.22
N CYS A 430 -8.79 -19.77 -12.45
CA CYS A 430 -8.01 -18.60 -12.86
C CYS A 430 -7.22 -18.97 -14.14
N PHE A 431 -7.35 -18.17 -15.19
CA PHE A 431 -6.78 -18.48 -16.51
C PHE A 431 -5.32 -18.02 -16.66
N GLY A 432 -4.47 -18.27 -15.66
CA GLY A 432 -3.04 -17.93 -15.70
C GLY A 432 -2.71 -16.45 -15.45
N GLU A 433 -3.56 -15.51 -15.84
CA GLU A 433 -3.28 -14.06 -15.70
C GLU A 433 -3.23 -13.57 -14.25
N THR A 434 -3.90 -14.25 -13.33
CA THR A 434 -4.05 -13.83 -11.94
C THR A 434 -2.80 -14.15 -11.11
N GLN A 435 -2.12 -13.16 -10.53
CA GLN A 435 -1.04 -13.38 -9.58
C GLN A 435 -1.54 -13.70 -8.16
N CYS A 436 -0.86 -14.62 -7.48
CA CYS A 436 -1.07 -14.92 -6.07
C CYS A 436 -0.52 -13.80 -5.16
N SER A 437 -1.37 -13.12 -4.39
CA SER A 437 -1.02 -12.08 -3.43
C SER A 437 -0.06 -12.52 -2.31
N ASN A 438 0.08 -13.84 -2.07
CA ASN A 438 0.97 -14.40 -1.04
C ASN A 438 2.34 -14.88 -1.58
N CYS A 439 2.51 -15.10 -2.89
CA CYS A 439 3.79 -15.60 -3.45
C CYS A 439 4.19 -15.03 -4.83
N SER A 440 3.41 -14.11 -5.38
CA SER A 440 3.54 -13.48 -6.72
C SER A 440 3.53 -14.41 -7.95
N ASN A 441 3.57 -15.73 -7.78
CA ASN A 441 3.40 -16.68 -8.88
C ASN A 441 2.00 -16.53 -9.51
N LEU A 442 1.94 -16.75 -10.83
CA LEU A 442 0.70 -16.87 -11.59
C LEU A 442 -0.12 -18.09 -11.13
N ILE A 443 -1.45 -17.95 -11.11
CA ILE A 443 -2.42 -18.99 -10.77
C ILE A 443 -2.92 -19.59 -12.09
N SER A 444 -2.37 -20.74 -12.49
CA SER A 444 -2.68 -21.40 -13.78
C SER A 444 -4.00 -22.19 -13.79
N ASN A 445 -4.44 -22.64 -12.61
CA ASN A 445 -5.61 -23.52 -12.44
C ASN A 445 -6.56 -22.89 -11.39
N PHE A 446 -6.89 -23.59 -10.32
CA PHE A 446 -7.74 -23.07 -9.25
C PHE A 446 -6.98 -22.18 -8.25
N GLY A 447 -7.65 -21.13 -7.80
CA GLY A 447 -7.18 -20.21 -6.77
C GLY A 447 -8.32 -19.83 -5.82
N ASN A 448 -7.98 -19.31 -4.65
CA ASN A 448 -8.93 -18.85 -3.65
C ASN A 448 -8.92 -17.32 -3.65
N SER A 449 -10.05 -16.72 -4.01
CA SER A 449 -10.14 -15.32 -4.44
C SER A 449 -11.17 -14.56 -3.62
N CYS A 450 -10.86 -13.30 -3.33
CA CYS A 450 -11.80 -12.36 -2.76
C CYS A 450 -12.38 -11.46 -3.85
N GLU A 451 -13.68 -11.57 -4.10
CA GLU A 451 -14.41 -10.73 -5.07
C GLU A 451 -14.39 -9.25 -4.66
N VAL A 452 -14.47 -8.96 -3.36
CA VAL A 452 -14.58 -7.59 -2.81
C VAL A 452 -13.27 -6.79 -2.85
N CYS A 453 -12.10 -7.45 -2.87
CA CYS A 453 -10.80 -6.73 -2.86
C CYS A 453 -9.71 -7.30 -3.76
N ASN A 454 -10.05 -8.20 -4.69
CA ASN A 454 -9.14 -8.83 -5.65
C ASN A 454 -7.86 -9.45 -5.01
N TYR A 455 -7.97 -9.89 -3.76
CA TYR A 455 -6.94 -10.68 -3.08
C TYR A 455 -7.07 -12.13 -3.55
N ASN A 456 -6.07 -12.64 -4.27
CA ASN A 456 -6.08 -13.95 -4.91
C ASN A 456 -4.96 -14.81 -4.35
N THR A 457 -5.19 -16.09 -4.09
CA THR A 457 -4.15 -17.01 -3.63
C THR A 457 -4.16 -18.30 -4.43
N CYS A 458 -2.99 -18.78 -4.85
CA CYS A 458 -2.90 -20.14 -5.37
C CYS A 458 -3.23 -21.14 -4.25
N GLU A 459 -3.74 -22.31 -4.64
CA GLU A 459 -4.10 -23.42 -3.73
C GLU A 459 -3.07 -23.65 -2.61
N LYS A 460 -1.79 -23.85 -2.98
CA LYS A 460 -0.66 -24.02 -2.04
C LYS A 460 -0.45 -22.86 -1.05
N CYS A 461 -0.87 -21.65 -1.39
CA CYS A 461 -0.84 -20.51 -0.47
C CYS A 461 -2.09 -20.41 0.40
N ASN A 462 -3.22 -20.94 -0.04
CA ASN A 462 -4.46 -21.02 0.73
C ASN A 462 -4.44 -22.15 1.78
N GLU A 463 -3.87 -23.32 1.44
CA GLU A 463 -3.54 -24.38 2.41
C GLU A 463 -2.79 -23.80 3.61
N LEU A 464 -1.72 -23.05 3.32
CA LEU A 464 -0.86 -22.39 4.30
C LEU A 464 -1.53 -21.16 4.95
N GLN A 465 -2.68 -20.70 4.47
CA GLN A 465 -3.41 -19.57 5.07
C GLN A 465 -4.19 -19.97 6.34
N ASN A 466 -4.39 -21.27 6.55
CA ASN A 466 -4.97 -21.81 7.79
C ASN A 466 -3.94 -21.98 8.93
N LEU A 467 -2.65 -21.75 8.67
CA LEU A 467 -1.58 -21.74 9.67
C LEU A 467 -1.45 -20.38 10.36
N ASP A 468 -1.02 -20.38 11.62
CA ASP A 468 -0.93 -19.16 12.43
C ASP A 468 0.13 -18.17 11.90
N ILE A 469 -0.10 -16.87 12.10
CA ILE A 469 0.80 -15.79 11.65
C ILE A 469 1.26 -14.88 12.78
N ALA A 470 2.45 -14.30 12.59
CA ALA A 470 2.97 -13.22 13.43
C ALA A 470 2.06 -11.98 13.35
N GLN A 471 2.10 -11.13 14.37
CA GLN A 471 1.35 -9.87 14.35
C GLN A 471 2.06 -8.81 13.50
N ASP A 472 3.40 -8.86 13.46
CA ASP A 472 4.22 -7.88 12.76
C ASP A 472 4.84 -8.47 11.48
N ASN A 473 4.79 -7.70 10.39
CA ASN A 473 5.31 -8.12 9.09
C ASN A 473 6.85 -8.15 9.01
N VAL A 474 7.58 -7.79 10.07
CA VAL A 474 9.03 -8.05 10.23
C VAL A 474 9.34 -9.55 10.14
N ILE A 475 8.34 -10.41 10.39
CA ILE A 475 8.39 -11.86 10.20
C ILE A 475 7.91 -12.22 8.77
N SER A 476 8.56 -11.62 7.77
CA SER A 476 8.40 -11.89 6.33
C SER A 476 9.71 -12.40 5.71
N CYS A 477 9.63 -13.05 4.54
CA CYS A 477 10.83 -13.45 3.79
C CYS A 477 11.42 -12.29 2.97
N THR A 478 12.58 -12.51 2.35
CA THR A 478 13.22 -11.53 1.45
C THR A 478 12.31 -11.05 0.31
N LYS A 479 11.36 -11.88 -0.14
CA LYS A 479 10.35 -11.56 -1.16
C LYS A 479 9.06 -10.95 -0.60
N GLY A 480 9.03 -10.60 0.69
CA GLY A 480 7.87 -9.99 1.35
C GLY A 480 6.71 -10.94 1.67
N HIS A 481 6.85 -12.25 1.44
CA HIS A 481 5.83 -13.22 1.82
C HIS A 481 5.77 -13.35 3.34
N LEU A 482 4.58 -13.26 3.93
CA LEU A 482 4.36 -13.57 5.36
C LEU A 482 4.78 -15.01 5.66
N LEU A 483 5.55 -15.22 6.74
CA LEU A 483 5.83 -16.56 7.22
C LEU A 483 4.61 -17.12 7.98
N ARG A 484 4.53 -18.46 8.03
CA ARG A 484 3.55 -19.23 8.78
C ARG A 484 4.22 -20.01 9.90
N TRP A 485 3.59 -20.05 11.07
CA TRP A 485 4.04 -20.87 12.20
C TRP A 485 3.70 -22.34 11.92
N ASP A 486 4.73 -23.16 11.76
CA ASP A 486 4.61 -24.56 11.34
C ASP A 486 5.67 -25.45 12.03
N ILE A 487 5.48 -26.76 11.99
CA ILE A 487 6.48 -27.75 12.42
C ILE A 487 7.54 -27.88 11.32
N VAL A 488 8.83 -27.77 11.65
CA VAL A 488 9.92 -27.91 10.68
C VAL A 488 10.91 -28.98 11.09
N ASN A 489 11.11 -29.95 10.19
CA ASN A 489 12.04 -31.05 10.39
C ASN A 489 13.44 -30.61 9.93
N SER A 490 14.33 -30.36 10.89
CA SER A 490 15.75 -29.99 10.73
C SER A 490 16.00 -28.91 9.66
N LYS A 491 15.69 -27.65 10.01
CA LYS A 491 15.92 -26.49 9.14
C LYS A 491 16.76 -25.42 9.83
N MET A 492 17.77 -24.90 9.12
CA MET A 492 18.61 -23.82 9.62
C MET A 492 17.81 -22.51 9.70
N CYS A 493 17.79 -21.87 10.86
CA CYS A 493 17.24 -20.53 11.02
C CYS A 493 18.09 -19.53 10.24
N VAL A 494 17.48 -18.82 9.29
CA VAL A 494 18.17 -17.85 8.41
C VAL A 494 18.75 -16.65 9.15
N VAL A 495 18.36 -16.43 10.40
CA VAL A 495 18.73 -15.25 11.20
C VAL A 495 19.85 -15.54 12.21
N CYS A 496 19.80 -16.70 12.91
CA CYS A 496 20.83 -17.10 13.89
C CYS A 496 21.70 -18.30 13.48
N ARG A 497 21.42 -18.95 12.34
CA ARG A 497 22.12 -20.15 11.81
C ARG A 497 22.02 -21.42 12.67
N GLN A 498 21.21 -21.42 13.73
CA GLN A 498 20.94 -22.62 14.52
C GLN A 498 19.94 -23.52 13.78
N ASN A 499 20.15 -24.84 13.84
CA ASN A 499 19.18 -25.82 13.34
C ASN A 499 17.95 -25.86 14.25
N VAL A 500 16.78 -25.86 13.63
CA VAL A 500 15.47 -25.94 14.30
C VAL A 500 14.86 -27.30 14.01
N ASN A 501 14.60 -28.04 15.08
CA ASN A 501 14.03 -29.40 15.06
C ASN A 501 12.63 -29.43 15.71
N SER A 502 11.91 -28.31 15.65
CA SER A 502 10.62 -28.08 16.31
C SER A 502 9.79 -27.06 15.52
N LYS A 503 8.98 -26.21 16.18
CA LYS A 503 8.20 -25.19 15.47
C LYS A 503 9.03 -23.98 15.07
N ALA A 504 8.79 -23.47 13.87
CA ALA A 504 9.40 -22.26 13.33
C ALA A 504 8.38 -21.44 12.55
N PHE A 505 8.67 -20.15 12.36
CA PHE A 505 8.07 -19.42 11.26
C PHE A 505 8.74 -19.88 9.96
N SER A 506 7.94 -20.19 8.94
CA SER A 506 8.41 -20.72 7.66
C SER A 506 7.70 -20.09 6.46
N CYS A 507 8.42 -19.90 5.35
CA CYS A 507 7.85 -19.61 4.04
C CYS A 507 8.25 -20.74 3.10
N LYS A 508 7.32 -21.69 2.87
CA LYS A 508 7.58 -22.89 2.04
C LYS A 508 7.92 -22.54 0.59
N ALA A 509 7.38 -21.44 0.05
CA ALA A 509 7.69 -20.94 -1.28
C ALA A 509 9.13 -20.38 -1.44
N CYS A 510 9.83 -20.09 -0.33
CA CYS A 510 11.19 -19.54 -0.35
C CYS A 510 12.21 -20.38 0.45
N SER A 511 11.81 -21.54 0.98
CA SER A 511 12.62 -22.35 1.92
C SER A 511 13.26 -21.54 3.05
N PHE A 512 12.52 -20.54 3.56
CA PHE A 512 13.03 -19.51 4.46
C PHE A 512 12.41 -19.70 5.86
N TYR A 513 13.25 -19.77 6.90
CA TYR A 513 12.88 -20.24 8.24
C TYR A 513 13.43 -19.36 9.35
N ILE A 514 12.60 -18.97 10.32
CA ILE A 514 12.98 -18.18 11.51
C ILE A 514 12.57 -18.94 12.78
N CYS A 515 13.53 -19.22 13.67
CA CYS A 515 13.26 -19.82 14.97
C CYS A 515 12.55 -18.82 15.91
N PHE A 516 11.80 -19.32 16.90
CA PHE A 516 10.98 -18.47 17.77
C PHE A 516 11.80 -17.38 18.49
N GLU A 517 13.02 -17.68 18.95
CA GLU A 517 13.91 -16.73 19.64
C GLU A 517 14.48 -15.62 18.74
N CYS A 518 14.44 -15.80 17.42
CA CYS A 518 14.74 -14.75 16.46
C CYS A 518 13.49 -13.93 16.14
N ALA A 519 12.35 -14.60 15.95
CA ALA A 519 11.09 -13.92 15.66
C ALA A 519 10.65 -13.02 16.83
N ASP A 520 10.64 -13.56 18.06
CA ASP A 520 10.28 -12.79 19.25
C ASP A 520 11.15 -11.54 19.42
N TYR A 521 12.45 -11.65 19.12
CA TYR A 521 13.41 -10.55 19.26
C TYR A 521 13.33 -9.52 18.13
N LEU A 522 13.01 -9.94 16.90
CA LEU A 522 12.74 -9.03 15.78
C LEU A 522 11.46 -8.20 16.03
N GLU A 523 10.39 -8.86 16.49
CA GLU A 523 9.15 -8.17 16.91
C GLU A 523 9.40 -7.24 18.12
N GLU A 524 10.22 -7.65 19.10
CA GLU A 524 10.57 -6.83 20.27
C GLU A 524 11.34 -5.56 19.88
N ILE A 525 12.43 -5.69 19.11
CA ILE A 525 13.22 -4.55 18.61
C ILE A 525 12.31 -3.54 17.91
N ARG A 526 11.44 -4.04 17.05
CA ARG A 526 10.58 -3.22 16.24
C ARG A 526 9.51 -2.52 17.06
N ARG A 527 8.77 -3.26 17.89
CA ARG A 527 7.68 -2.72 18.74
C ARG A 527 8.17 -1.68 19.74
N ASN A 528 9.35 -1.92 20.32
CA ASN A 528 9.97 -1.02 21.30
C ASN A 528 10.81 0.09 20.63
N ASN A 529 10.86 0.14 19.29
CA ASN A 529 11.69 1.06 18.50
C ASN A 529 13.16 1.12 18.97
N ILE A 530 13.79 -0.05 19.15
CA ILE A 530 15.16 -0.20 19.64
C ILE A 530 16.15 0.17 18.53
N ILE A 531 16.29 1.48 18.29
CA ILE A 531 17.33 2.06 17.45
C ILE A 531 18.69 1.75 18.08
N ARG A 532 19.59 1.17 17.30
CA ARG A 532 21.03 1.14 17.59
C ARG A 532 21.75 1.88 16.48
N LYS A 533 22.85 2.55 16.83
CA LYS A 533 23.68 3.30 15.89
C LYS A 533 25.04 2.63 15.72
N ASP A 534 25.65 2.82 14.56
CA ASP A 534 27.04 2.46 14.30
C ASP A 534 28.01 3.52 14.87
N LYS A 535 29.31 3.41 14.55
CA LYS A 535 30.33 4.37 15.02
C LYS A 535 30.09 5.79 14.50
N ASN A 536 29.39 5.93 13.37
CA ASN A 536 29.16 7.18 12.64
C ASN A 536 27.79 7.80 13.02
N GLN A 537 27.14 7.29 14.08
CA GLN A 537 25.80 7.68 14.53
C GLN A 537 24.66 7.37 13.54
N HIS A 538 24.94 6.58 12.50
CA HIS A 538 23.92 6.12 11.55
C HIS A 538 23.13 4.96 12.13
N GLU A 539 21.83 4.91 11.83
CA GLU A 539 20.91 3.94 12.42
C GLU A 539 20.95 2.58 11.71
N LEU A 540 20.89 1.51 12.50
CA LEU A 540 20.89 0.13 12.03
C LEU A 540 19.45 -0.37 11.87
N SER A 541 19.01 -0.49 10.62
CA SER A 541 17.68 -0.99 10.24
C SER A 541 17.65 -2.52 10.15
N ILE A 542 16.47 -3.14 10.34
CA ILE A 542 16.25 -4.55 10.03
C ILE A 542 16.16 -4.69 8.51
N THR A 543 17.06 -5.45 7.89
CA THR A 543 17.20 -5.53 6.43
C THR A 543 17.19 -6.99 5.96
N PRO A 544 16.29 -7.37 5.02
CA PRO A 544 16.41 -8.62 4.29
C PRO A 544 17.62 -8.57 3.35
N VAL A 545 18.54 -9.52 3.47
CA VAL A 545 19.71 -9.65 2.59
C VAL A 545 19.43 -10.74 1.56
N ASP A 546 19.04 -10.30 0.37
CA ASP A 546 18.96 -11.14 -0.83
C ASP A 546 20.25 -10.95 -1.65
N LEU A 547 21.03 -12.00 -1.85
CA LEU A 547 22.27 -11.92 -2.63
C LEU A 547 22.02 -11.78 -4.14
N SER A 548 20.81 -12.09 -4.64
CA SER A 548 20.51 -12.01 -6.07
C SER A 548 20.51 -10.57 -6.63
N THR A 549 20.31 -9.56 -5.77
CA THR A 549 20.40 -8.14 -6.15
C THR A 549 21.84 -7.60 -6.13
N PHE A 550 22.78 -8.30 -5.47
CA PHE A 550 24.16 -7.87 -5.29
C PHE A 550 25.12 -8.81 -6.02
N ARG A 551 25.34 -8.56 -7.31
CA ARG A 551 26.32 -9.31 -8.14
C ARG A 551 27.66 -9.45 -7.39
N GLU A 552 28.09 -10.69 -7.20
CA GLU A 552 29.41 -11.12 -6.67
C GLU A 552 29.78 -10.68 -5.24
N LYS A 553 29.00 -9.86 -4.54
CA LYS A 553 29.36 -9.37 -3.19
C LYS A 553 28.96 -10.33 -2.07
N ILE A 554 29.95 -10.96 -1.46
CA ILE A 554 29.78 -11.69 -0.20
C ILE A 554 29.69 -10.69 0.96
N PHE A 555 28.58 -10.71 1.70
CA PHE A 555 28.43 -9.93 2.93
C PHE A 555 28.91 -10.71 4.16
N TYR A 556 29.50 -10.00 5.12
CA TYR A 556 29.97 -10.55 6.40
C TYR A 556 29.45 -9.70 7.56
N CYS A 557 29.24 -10.31 8.73
CA CYS A 557 28.91 -9.58 9.94
C CYS A 557 30.13 -8.77 10.42
N TYR A 558 30.06 -7.45 10.36
CA TYR A 558 31.16 -6.51 10.67
C TYR A 558 31.80 -6.73 12.07
N ALA A 559 31.04 -7.27 13.03
CA ALA A 559 31.51 -7.50 14.39
C ALA A 559 31.98 -8.93 14.71
N CYS A 560 31.83 -9.91 13.80
CA CYS A 560 32.28 -11.29 14.06
C CYS A 560 32.72 -12.08 12.81
N ASN A 561 32.80 -11.44 11.64
CA ASN A 561 33.23 -11.98 10.35
C ASN A 561 32.49 -13.26 9.89
N ILE A 562 31.33 -13.58 10.48
CA ILE A 562 30.44 -14.62 9.97
C ILE A 562 29.85 -14.15 8.65
N GLN A 563 30.18 -14.86 7.56
CA GLN A 563 29.57 -14.71 6.24
C GLN A 563 28.05 -14.85 6.31
N PHE A 564 27.32 -14.03 5.55
CA PHE A 564 25.88 -14.15 5.38
C PHE A 564 25.52 -15.10 4.22
N ASN A 565 24.35 -15.74 4.31
CA ASN A 565 23.84 -16.61 3.25
C ASN A 565 22.92 -15.79 2.34
N SER A 566 22.65 -16.30 1.14
CA SER A 566 21.49 -15.87 0.36
C SER A 566 20.22 -16.04 1.20
N ASN A 567 19.38 -15.00 1.22
CA ASN A 567 18.12 -14.96 1.96
C ASN A 567 18.26 -15.08 3.48
N CYS A 568 18.92 -14.10 4.11
CA CYS A 568 18.94 -13.94 5.57
C CYS A 568 18.38 -12.57 6.02
N ILE A 569 18.23 -12.39 7.34
CA ILE A 569 17.91 -11.07 7.93
C ILE A 569 19.14 -10.60 8.71
N ALA A 570 19.57 -9.38 8.43
CA ALA A 570 20.66 -8.70 9.12
C ALA A 570 20.21 -7.33 9.63
N PHE A 571 21.03 -6.71 10.46
CA PHE A 571 20.89 -5.32 10.86
C PHE A 571 21.89 -4.49 10.06
N SER A 572 21.43 -3.60 9.18
CA SER A 572 22.31 -2.86 8.27
C SER A 572 22.25 -1.35 8.43
N CYS A 573 23.40 -0.70 8.24
CA CYS A 573 23.48 0.71 7.90
C CYS A 573 23.58 0.83 6.37
N THR A 574 22.59 1.44 5.72
CA THR A 574 22.59 1.66 4.27
C THR A 574 23.67 2.65 3.82
N LEU A 575 23.98 3.66 4.65
CA LEU A 575 24.99 4.69 4.36
C LEU A 575 26.43 4.14 4.42
N CYS A 576 26.72 3.25 5.38
CA CYS A 576 28.05 2.65 5.54
C CYS A 576 28.19 1.27 4.90
N ASN A 577 27.11 0.70 4.35
CA ASN A 577 27.08 -0.65 3.76
C ASN A 577 27.64 -1.74 4.70
N PHE A 578 27.39 -1.60 6.01
CA PHE A 578 27.80 -2.54 7.05
C PHE A 578 26.61 -3.32 7.58
N PHE A 579 26.85 -4.59 7.91
CA PHE A 579 25.83 -5.56 8.32
C PHE A 579 26.23 -6.22 9.64
N PHE A 580 25.27 -6.42 10.54
CA PHE A 580 25.44 -7.10 11.82
C PHE A 580 24.44 -8.27 11.93
N CYS A 581 24.90 -9.43 12.37
CA CYS A 581 24.01 -10.56 12.65
C CYS A 581 23.25 -10.33 13.97
N ILE A 582 22.11 -11.02 14.14
CA ILE A 582 21.22 -10.85 15.31
C ILE A 582 21.93 -11.02 16.65
N ASN A 583 22.95 -11.89 16.73
CA ASN A 583 23.72 -12.13 17.95
C ASN A 583 24.66 -10.97 18.29
N CYS A 584 25.27 -10.34 17.29
CA CYS A 584 26.11 -9.15 17.46
C CYS A 584 25.26 -7.91 17.78
N PHE A 585 24.13 -7.73 17.07
CA PHE A 585 23.17 -6.68 17.39
C PHE A 585 22.66 -6.82 18.83
N ARG A 586 22.23 -8.03 19.23
CA ARG A 586 21.72 -8.32 20.60
C ARG A 586 22.74 -7.98 21.68
N LYS A 587 24.00 -8.43 21.53
CA LYS A 587 25.11 -8.14 22.46
C LYS A 587 25.46 -6.64 22.54
N GLY A 588 24.95 -5.80 21.65
CA GLY A 588 25.24 -4.36 21.64
C GLY A 588 26.72 -4.10 21.41
N CYS A 589 27.26 -4.62 20.31
CA CYS A 589 28.68 -4.59 19.98
C CYS A 589 29.33 -3.20 20.13
N LYS A 590 29.88 -2.93 21.32
CA LYS A 590 31.10 -2.15 21.47
C LYS A 590 32.12 -2.78 20.53
N THR A 591 32.40 -2.14 19.40
CA THR A 591 33.32 -2.70 18.40
C THR A 591 34.71 -2.78 19.04
N SER A 592 35.21 -3.99 19.28
CA SER A 592 36.60 -4.17 19.69
C SER A 592 37.52 -3.57 18.63
N THR A 593 38.67 -3.05 19.06
CA THR A 593 39.61 -2.28 18.22
C THR A 593 40.38 -3.13 17.20
N PHE A 594 39.91 -4.35 16.91
CA PHE A 594 40.55 -5.36 16.05
C PHE A 594 40.53 -5.03 14.54
N GLY A 595 39.79 -3.99 14.14
CA GLY A 595 39.53 -3.63 12.73
C GLY A 595 40.68 -2.96 11.97
N MET A 596 41.95 -3.25 12.28
CA MET A 596 43.12 -2.67 11.57
C MET A 596 44.08 -3.69 10.95
N PHE A 597 43.98 -4.98 11.27
CA PHE A 597 45.01 -5.96 10.84
C PHE A 597 44.84 -6.55 9.43
N PHE A 598 43.65 -6.50 8.82
CA PHE A 598 43.40 -7.12 7.50
C PHE A 598 43.65 -6.20 6.29
N GLY A 599 43.99 -4.93 6.50
CA GLY A 599 44.22 -3.95 5.42
C GLY A 599 45.57 -4.04 4.70
N LYS A 600 46.40 -5.05 4.97
CA LYS A 600 47.78 -5.16 4.44
C LYS A 600 48.13 -6.45 3.69
N LEU A 601 47.18 -7.37 3.48
CA LEU A 601 47.46 -8.73 2.95
C LEU A 601 47.01 -8.99 1.50
N PHE A 602 46.36 -8.04 0.84
CA PHE A 602 45.97 -8.14 -0.58
C PHE A 602 46.47 -6.92 -1.36
N GLY A 603 47.80 -6.79 -1.44
CA GLY A 603 48.47 -5.61 -2.01
C GLY A 603 49.87 -5.87 -2.56
N LYS A 604 50.17 -7.11 -2.99
CA LYS A 604 51.30 -7.47 -3.87
C LYS A 604 51.26 -8.98 -4.22
N VAL A 605 50.59 -9.29 -5.33
CA VAL A 605 50.93 -10.35 -6.29
C VAL A 605 50.65 -9.74 -7.67
#